data_AF-A0A3Q0S0W7-F1
#
_entry.id   AF-A0A3Q0S0W7-F1
#
_cell.length_a   1.000
_cell.length_b   1.000
_cell.length_c   1.000
_cell.angle_alpha   90.00
_cell.angle_beta   90.00
_cell.angle_gamma   90.00
#
_symmetry.space_group_name_H-M   'P 1'
#
loop_
_entity.id
_entity.type
_entity.pdbx_description
1 polymer ?
#
loop_
_entity_poly.entity_id
_entity_poly.type
_entity_poly.pdbx_seq_one_letter_code
_entity_poly.pdbx_strand_id
1 'polypeptide(L)'
;MAKVQVLNVAVLDNPSPFGNPFQFEITFECMEDLPEDLEWKIIYVGSAESEEYDQVLDSVLVGPVPAGRHMFVFQLQRNILASNPRVTRFHINWEGLADKMEDSENVDPSPNISGMLPPSCIPGKMPHLGVMPDNSMDCM
;
A
#
# COMPACT_ATOMS: atom_id res chain seq x y z
N MET A 1 -7.87 16.04 7.41
CA MET A 1 -9.23 15.94 6.81
C MET A 1 -9.15 15.05 5.58
N ALA A 2 -10.22 14.38 5.13
CA ALA A 2 -10.16 13.59 3.89
C ALA A 2 -9.97 14.51 2.68
N LYS A 3 -8.92 14.30 1.87
CA LYS A 3 -8.63 15.14 0.69
C LYS A 3 -9.52 14.80 -0.51
N VAL A 4 -10.01 13.56 -0.56
CA VAL A 4 -10.89 13.05 -1.61
C VAL A 4 -12.20 12.56 -1.00
N GLN A 5 -13.31 12.94 -1.63
CA GLN A 5 -14.65 12.48 -1.26
C GLN A 5 -15.34 11.85 -2.47
N VAL A 6 -15.71 10.57 -2.34
CA VAL A 6 -16.57 9.92 -3.33
C VAL A 6 -17.99 10.51 -3.22
N LEU A 7 -18.48 11.12 -4.29
CA LEU A 7 -19.81 11.71 -4.36
C LEU A 7 -20.84 10.65 -4.76
N ASN A 8 -20.59 9.91 -5.83
CA ASN A 8 -21.51 8.91 -6.37
C ASN A 8 -20.76 7.72 -6.98
N VAL A 9 -21.41 6.55 -6.93
CA VAL A 9 -21.01 5.35 -7.67
C VAL A 9 -22.27 4.77 -8.31
N ALA A 10 -22.40 4.93 -9.61
CA ALA A 10 -23.52 4.38 -10.37
C ALA A 10 -23.09 3.11 -11.11
N VAL A 11 -23.88 2.05 -10.96
CA VAL A 11 -23.70 0.82 -11.74
C VAL A 11 -24.46 1.01 -13.05
N LEU A 12 -23.72 1.10 -14.14
CA LEU A 12 -24.29 1.22 -15.48
C LEU A 12 -24.59 -0.18 -16.05
N ASP A 13 -25.50 -0.24 -17.03
CA ASP A 13 -25.86 -1.47 -17.75
C ASP A 13 -26.21 -2.65 -16.81
N ASN A 14 -27.11 -2.42 -15.85
CA ASN A 14 -27.58 -3.44 -14.90
C ASN A 14 -29.12 -3.53 -14.92
N PRO A 15 -29.74 -4.70 -15.20
CA PRO A 15 -29.12 -5.99 -15.48
C PRO A 15 -28.52 -6.10 -16.89
N SER A 16 -27.37 -6.77 -17.02
CA SER A 16 -26.71 -7.08 -18.29
C SER A 16 -26.40 -8.56 -18.45
N PRO A 17 -26.24 -9.04 -19.71
CA PRO A 17 -25.74 -10.39 -19.99
C PRO A 17 -24.40 -10.66 -19.32
N PHE A 18 -24.12 -11.93 -18.97
CA PHE A 18 -22.90 -12.29 -18.24
C PHE A 18 -21.60 -11.96 -19.00
N GLY A 19 -21.63 -11.94 -20.34
CA GLY A 19 -20.46 -11.57 -21.14
C GLY A 19 -20.16 -10.07 -21.18
N ASN A 20 -21.07 -9.21 -20.70
CA ASN A 20 -20.83 -7.77 -20.69
C ASN A 20 -19.94 -7.39 -19.50
N PRO A 21 -19.02 -6.42 -19.67
CA PRO A 21 -18.24 -5.90 -18.57
C PRO A 21 -19.13 -5.16 -17.57
N PHE A 22 -18.77 -5.21 -16.29
CA PHE A 22 -19.32 -4.28 -15.32
C PHE A 22 -18.82 -2.88 -15.61
N GLN A 23 -19.69 -1.89 -15.43
CA GLN A 23 -19.38 -0.49 -15.65
C GLN A 23 -19.79 0.31 -14.42
N PHE A 24 -18.81 0.95 -13.78
CA PHE A 24 -19.02 1.80 -12.63
C PHE A 24 -18.69 3.23 -13.02
N GLU A 25 -19.69 4.11 -13.03
CA GLU A 25 -19.46 5.54 -13.12
C GLU A 25 -19.17 6.06 -11.71
N ILE A 26 -17.93 6.46 -11.49
CA ILE A 26 -17.46 6.98 -10.21
C ILE A 26 -17.35 8.49 -10.34
N THR A 27 -18.04 9.22 -9.46
CA THR A 27 -17.89 10.66 -9.31
C THR A 27 -17.26 10.95 -7.96
N PHE A 28 -16.19 11.73 -7.94
CA PHE A 28 -15.52 12.13 -6.70
C PHE A 28 -15.11 13.60 -6.76
N GLU A 29 -14.85 14.18 -5.60
CA GLU A 29 -14.36 15.55 -5.44
C GLU A 29 -13.03 15.51 -4.70
N CYS A 30 -12.07 16.23 -5.24
CA CYS A 30 -10.75 16.45 -4.65
C CYS A 30 -10.71 17.87 -4.08
N MET A 31 -10.42 18.02 -2.79
CA MET A 31 -10.43 19.33 -2.12
C MET A 31 -9.17 20.16 -2.41
N GLU A 32 -8.06 19.49 -2.76
CA GLU A 32 -6.77 20.11 -3.08
C GLU A 32 -6.06 19.31 -4.18
N ASP A 33 -5.02 19.87 -4.78
CA ASP A 33 -4.22 19.18 -5.80
C ASP A 33 -3.45 18.01 -5.19
N LEU A 34 -3.62 16.82 -5.74
CA LEU A 34 -2.84 15.64 -5.37
C LEU A 34 -1.71 15.44 -6.39
N PRO A 35 -0.44 15.52 -5.94
CA PRO A 35 0.71 15.28 -6.80
C PRO A 35 0.90 13.79 -7.12
N GLU A 36 0.38 12.91 -6.26
CA GLU A 36 0.45 11.45 -6.40
C GLU A 36 -0.84 10.89 -7.02
N ASP A 37 -0.72 9.71 -7.61
CA ASP A 37 -1.85 8.99 -8.21
C ASP A 37 -2.76 8.38 -7.14
N LEU A 38 -4.07 8.45 -7.36
CA LEU A 38 -5.05 7.67 -6.62
C LEU A 38 -5.13 6.27 -7.22
N GLU A 39 -4.93 5.24 -6.38
CA GLU A 39 -5.18 3.86 -6.78
C GLU A 39 -6.63 3.46 -6.47
N TRP A 40 -7.37 3.05 -7.51
CA TRP A 40 -8.73 2.55 -7.41
C TRP A 40 -8.73 1.04 -7.64
N LYS A 41 -9.19 0.28 -6.65
CA LYS A 41 -9.31 -1.18 -6.73
C LYS A 41 -10.76 -1.62 -6.66
N ILE A 42 -11.15 -2.57 -7.51
CA ILE A 42 -12.40 -3.31 -7.36
C ILE A 42 -12.08 -4.64 -6.71
N ILE A 43 -12.67 -4.89 -5.54
CA ILE A 43 -12.43 -6.12 -4.76
C ILE A 43 -13.73 -6.91 -4.67
N TYR A 44 -13.68 -8.18 -5.07
CA TYR A 44 -14.74 -9.14 -4.84
C TYR A 44 -14.51 -9.84 -3.51
N VAL A 45 -15.50 -9.73 -2.61
CA VAL A 45 -15.46 -10.43 -1.33
C VAL A 45 -15.83 -11.89 -1.54
N GLY A 46 -14.84 -12.79 -1.47
CA GLY A 46 -15.02 -14.20 -1.78
C GLY A 46 -15.68 -15.00 -0.65
N SER A 47 -15.50 -14.55 0.60
CA SER A 47 -16.11 -15.12 1.78
C SER A 47 -16.55 -14.01 2.74
N ALA A 48 -17.70 -14.18 3.40
CA ALA A 48 -18.11 -13.27 4.46
C ALA A 48 -17.31 -13.46 5.76
N GLU A 49 -16.54 -14.55 5.85
CA GLU A 49 -15.86 -15.00 7.08
C GLU A 49 -14.34 -14.84 7.02
N SER A 50 -13.76 -14.68 5.83
CA SER A 50 -12.31 -14.58 5.66
C SER A 50 -11.94 -13.71 4.46
N GLU A 51 -11.05 -12.74 4.72
CA GLU A 51 -10.45 -11.84 3.72
C GLU A 51 -9.43 -12.55 2.82
N GLU A 52 -8.98 -13.76 3.18
CA GLU A 52 -8.04 -14.55 2.37
C GLU A 52 -8.62 -14.96 1.00
N TYR A 53 -9.95 -14.93 0.88
CA TYR A 53 -10.67 -15.25 -0.34
C TYR A 53 -11.05 -14.00 -1.16
N ASP A 54 -10.68 -12.81 -0.70
CA ASP A 54 -10.96 -11.57 -1.42
C ASP A 54 -10.09 -11.47 -2.67
N GLN A 55 -10.73 -11.12 -3.79
CA GLN A 55 -10.07 -11.06 -5.08
C GLN A 55 -10.04 -9.62 -5.56
N VAL A 56 -8.85 -9.09 -5.80
CA VAL A 56 -8.68 -7.83 -6.53
C VAL A 56 -8.98 -8.11 -8.00
N LEU A 57 -10.10 -7.61 -8.50
CA LEU A 57 -10.56 -7.85 -9.86
C LEU A 57 -9.82 -6.95 -10.86
N ASP A 58 -9.58 -5.69 -10.49
CA ASP A 58 -8.79 -4.74 -11.27
C ASP A 58 -8.27 -3.60 -10.38
N SER A 59 -7.19 -2.95 -10.81
CA SER A 59 -6.58 -1.79 -10.16
C SER A 59 -6.18 -0.75 -11.21
N VAL A 60 -6.59 0.50 -11.01
CA VAL A 60 -6.24 1.60 -11.90
C VAL A 60 -5.68 2.78 -11.11
N LEU A 61 -4.62 3.39 -11.63
CA LEU A 61 -4.04 4.62 -11.12
C LEU A 61 -4.66 5.82 -11.84
N VAL A 62 -5.07 6.83 -11.08
CA VAL A 62 -5.62 8.07 -11.57
C VAL A 62 -4.83 9.23 -10.97
N GLY A 63 -3.97 9.86 -11.75
CA GLY A 63 -3.29 11.08 -11.34
C GLY A 63 -2.33 11.65 -12.39
N PRO A 64 -1.71 12.81 -12.09
CA PRO A 64 -1.96 13.65 -10.90
C PRO A 64 -3.39 14.22 -10.90
N VAL A 65 -3.98 14.44 -9.72
CA VAL A 65 -5.41 14.80 -9.59
C VAL A 65 -5.55 16.24 -9.10
N PRO A 66 -5.93 17.20 -9.97
CA PRO A 66 -6.16 18.57 -9.53
C PRO A 66 -7.39 18.69 -8.64
N ALA A 67 -7.48 19.76 -7.86
CA ALA A 67 -8.66 20.10 -7.07
C ALA A 67 -9.90 20.25 -7.96
N GLY A 68 -11.05 19.85 -7.44
CA GLY A 68 -12.34 19.93 -8.11
C GLY A 68 -13.04 18.58 -8.26
N ARG A 69 -14.10 18.58 -9.07
CA ARG A 69 -14.96 17.42 -9.26
C ARG A 69 -14.55 16.64 -10.50
N HIS A 70 -14.42 15.33 -10.33
CA HIS A 70 -13.97 14.39 -11.34
C HIS A 70 -14.99 13.27 -11.53
N MET A 71 -15.00 12.71 -12.74
CA MET A 71 -15.85 11.58 -13.09
C MET A 71 -15.11 10.69 -14.08
N PHE A 72 -15.17 9.38 -13.85
CA PHE A 72 -14.67 8.40 -14.82
C PHE A 72 -15.52 7.13 -14.77
N VAL A 73 -15.45 6.34 -15.84
CA VAL A 73 -16.08 5.02 -15.92
C VAL A 73 -15.02 3.95 -15.75
N PHE A 74 -15.15 3.16 -14.68
CA PHE A 74 -14.33 1.99 -14.43
C PHE A 74 -15.03 0.78 -15.08
N GLN A 75 -14.43 0.24 -16.15
CA GLN A 75 -14.91 -0.97 -16.81
C GLN A 75 -14.14 -2.20 -16.33
N LEU A 76 -14.86 -3.25 -15.95
CA LEU A 76 -14.28 -4.50 -15.46
C LEU A 76 -14.82 -5.68 -16.25
N GLN A 77 -13.93 -6.55 -16.72
CA GLN A 77 -14.36 -7.82 -17.31
C GLN A 77 -15.08 -8.68 -16.25
N ARG A 78 -16.35 -9.03 -16.54
CA ARG A 78 -17.19 -9.79 -15.62
C ARG A 78 -16.70 -11.22 -15.49
N ASN A 79 -15.96 -11.50 -14.40
CA ASN A 79 -15.59 -12.84 -13.96
C ASN A 79 -16.37 -13.29 -12.70
N ILE A 80 -17.31 -12.49 -12.21
CA ILE A 80 -18.07 -12.74 -10.97
C ILE A 80 -19.58 -12.85 -11.25
N LEU A 81 -20.28 -13.66 -10.45
CA LEU A 81 -21.73 -13.90 -10.58
C LEU A 81 -22.61 -12.91 -9.79
N ALA A 82 -22.02 -12.00 -9.02
CA ALA A 82 -22.78 -11.07 -8.16
C ALA A 82 -23.31 -9.85 -8.93
N SER A 83 -24.59 -9.53 -8.75
CA SER A 83 -25.28 -8.41 -9.43
C SER A 83 -25.44 -7.13 -8.59
N ASN A 84 -25.12 -7.19 -7.29
CA ASN A 84 -25.41 -6.13 -6.33
C ASN A 84 -24.13 -5.68 -5.60
N PRO A 85 -23.34 -4.78 -6.19
CA PRO A 85 -22.12 -4.28 -5.58
C PRO A 85 -22.46 -3.43 -4.35
N ARG A 86 -21.67 -3.54 -3.29
CA ARG A 86 -21.77 -2.73 -2.06
C ARG A 86 -20.59 -1.76 -2.01
N VAL A 87 -20.83 -0.52 -1.58
CA VAL A 87 -19.79 0.50 -1.40
C VAL A 87 -19.60 0.79 0.08
N THR A 88 -18.39 0.58 0.59
CA THR A 88 -17.99 0.92 1.97
C THR A 88 -16.96 2.04 1.92
N ARG A 89 -17.09 3.03 2.80
CA ARG A 89 -16.19 4.20 2.87
C ARG A 89 -15.44 4.18 4.18
N PHE A 90 -14.11 4.33 4.12
CA PHE A 90 -13.25 4.43 5.30
C PHE A 90 -12.59 5.81 5.35
N HIS A 91 -12.38 6.33 6.56
CA HIS A 91 -11.57 7.53 6.76
C HIS A 91 -10.10 7.10 6.76
N ILE A 92 -9.29 7.71 5.89
CA ILE A 92 -7.84 7.49 5.85
C ILE A 92 -7.10 8.75 6.28
N ASN A 93 -5.93 8.57 6.87
CA ASN A 93 -5.01 9.68 7.12
C ASN A 93 -4.28 10.01 5.81
N TRP A 94 -4.47 11.23 5.33
CA TRP A 94 -3.84 11.73 4.09
C TRP A 94 -2.54 12.49 4.35
N GLU A 95 -2.25 12.83 5.61
CA GLU A 95 -1.01 13.49 6.00
C GLU A 95 0.00 12.40 6.34
N GLY A 96 0.99 12.22 5.45
CA GLY A 96 2.15 11.41 5.74
C GLY A 96 2.90 12.02 6.92
N LEU A 97 3.12 11.22 7.96
CA LEU A 97 4.29 11.40 8.83
C LEU A 97 5.53 11.03 8.00
N ALA A 98 5.82 11.84 6.98
CA ALA A 98 7.00 11.75 6.14
C ALA A 98 8.09 12.74 6.60
N ASP A 99 8.05 13.17 7.86
CA ASP A 99 9.09 13.99 8.47
C ASP A 99 9.63 13.31 9.73
N LYS A 100 10.69 12.52 9.54
CA LYS A 100 11.91 12.44 10.36
C LYS A 100 12.75 11.24 9.93
N MET A 101 13.31 11.34 8.73
CA MET A 101 14.65 10.77 8.53
C MET A 101 15.62 11.91 8.86
N GLU A 102 15.94 12.06 10.15
CA GLU A 102 17.08 12.91 10.55
C GLU A 102 18.34 12.19 10.04
N ASP A 103 18.86 12.66 8.91
CA ASP A 103 20.21 12.34 8.49
C ASP A 103 21.15 12.98 9.52
N SER A 104 21.48 12.20 10.54
CA SER A 104 22.53 12.58 11.48
C SER A 104 23.85 12.42 10.75
N GLU A 105 24.29 13.46 10.04
CA GLU A 105 25.67 13.59 9.59
C GLU A 105 26.56 13.46 10.83
N ASN A 106 27.21 12.30 10.99
CA ASN A 106 28.28 12.12 11.96
C ASN A 106 29.49 12.92 11.45
N VAL A 107 29.57 14.19 11.85
CA VAL A 107 30.78 14.99 11.69
C VAL A 107 31.74 14.58 12.81
N ASP A 108 32.69 13.71 12.47
CA ASP A 108 33.76 13.28 13.36
C ASP A 108 34.72 14.46 13.63
N PRO A 109 34.95 14.90 14.89
CA PRO A 109 35.92 15.96 15.15
C PRO A 109 37.33 15.35 15.11
N SER A 110 38.10 15.72 14.08
CA SER A 110 39.52 15.35 13.98
C SER A 110 40.30 15.79 15.24
N PRO A 111 41.08 14.91 15.89
CA PRO A 111 41.99 15.34 16.95
C PRO A 111 43.39 15.57 16.35
N ASN A 112 43.85 16.82 16.32
CA ASN A 112 45.23 17.13 15.95
C ASN A 112 46.13 17.11 17.21
N ILE A 113 46.86 16.00 17.34
CA ILE A 113 48.24 15.83 17.85
C ILE A 113 48.64 16.52 19.17
N SER A 114 48.94 15.72 20.20
CA SER A 114 50.23 15.74 20.92
C SER A 114 50.37 14.63 21.97
N GLY A 115 51.41 13.79 21.82
CA GLY A 115 52.19 13.32 22.97
C GLY A 115 52.00 11.88 23.47
N MET A 116 53.05 11.09 23.25
CA MET A 116 53.57 9.99 24.09
C MET A 116 53.27 8.53 23.68
N LEU A 117 54.34 7.73 23.78
CA LEU A 117 54.70 6.44 23.17
C LEU A 117 54.10 5.18 23.87
N PRO A 118 54.29 3.96 23.30
CA PRO A 118 53.53 2.72 23.57
C PRO A 118 54.26 1.78 24.57
N PRO A 119 53.76 0.56 24.94
CA PRO A 119 53.95 -0.64 24.09
C PRO A 119 52.91 -1.79 24.22
N SER A 120 52.87 -2.65 23.17
CA SER A 120 52.64 -4.11 23.15
C SER A 120 51.28 -4.74 23.55
N CYS A 121 50.70 -5.58 22.67
CA CYS A 121 50.52 -7.05 22.82
C CYS A 121 49.57 -7.71 21.78
N ILE A 122 50.15 -8.58 20.93
CA ILE A 122 49.72 -9.87 20.31
C ILE A 122 48.25 -10.10 19.84
N PRO A 123 48.02 -10.65 18.62
CA PRO A 123 46.69 -11.04 18.11
C PRO A 123 46.27 -12.48 18.49
N GLY A 124 45.03 -12.65 18.98
CA GLY A 124 44.46 -13.94 19.41
C GLY A 124 43.13 -14.31 18.74
N LYS A 125 43.22 -15.20 17.75
CA LYS A 125 42.36 -16.36 17.39
C LYS A 125 40.83 -16.32 17.63
N MET A 126 40.08 -16.48 16.53
CA MET A 126 38.64 -16.76 16.42
C MET A 126 38.29 -18.24 16.71
N PRO A 127 37.09 -18.56 17.23
CA PRO A 127 36.50 -19.90 17.08
C PRO A 127 35.20 -19.90 16.23
N HIS A 128 34.97 -21.06 15.63
CA HIS A 128 33.88 -21.44 14.71
C HIS A 128 32.85 -22.34 15.42
N LEU A 129 31.69 -22.52 14.76
CA LEU A 129 30.61 -23.53 14.91
C LEU A 129 29.31 -23.11 15.62
N GLY A 130 28.19 -23.42 14.94
CA GLY A 130 26.91 -23.73 15.58
C GLY A 130 25.69 -23.65 14.65
N VAL A 131 25.46 -24.68 13.83
CA VAL A 131 24.20 -24.94 13.12
C VAL A 131 23.09 -25.28 14.13
N MET A 132 21.87 -24.76 13.94
CA MET A 132 20.67 -25.17 14.70
C MET A 132 19.66 -25.87 13.78
N PRO A 133 18.97 -26.94 14.23
CA PRO A 133 18.21 -27.84 13.37
C PRO A 133 16.72 -27.52 13.22
N ASP A 134 16.19 -28.16 12.18
CA ASP A 134 14.82 -28.33 11.68
C ASP A 134 13.77 -28.64 12.77
N ASN A 135 12.63 -27.96 12.73
CA ASN A 135 11.51 -28.19 13.65
C ASN A 135 10.39 -28.94 12.90
N SER A 136 10.47 -30.28 12.93
CA SER A 136 9.42 -31.22 12.52
C SER A 136 8.23 -31.13 13.48
N MET A 137 7.01 -30.96 12.94
CA MET A 137 5.77 -31.18 13.68
C MET A 137 5.09 -32.42 13.10
N ASP A 138 5.29 -33.55 13.77
CA ASP A 138 4.70 -34.85 13.44
C ASP A 138 3.18 -34.87 13.65
N CYS A 139 2.44 -35.37 12.65
CA CYS A 139 1.00 -35.60 12.73
C CYS A 139 0.68 -36.91 13.48
N MET A 140 -0.19 -36.82 14.49
CA MET A 140 -1.09 -37.89 14.91
C MET A 140 -2.43 -37.31 15.34
#